data_AF-A0A1V3QFY3-F1
#
_entry.id   AF-A0A1V3QFY3-F1
#
_cell.length_a   1.000
_cell.length_b   1.000
_cell.length_c   1.000
_cell.angle_alpha   90.00
_cell.angle_beta   90.00
_cell.angle_gamma   90.00
#
_symmetry.space_group_name_H-M   'P 1'
#
loop_
_entity.id
_entity.type
_entity.pdbx_description
1 polymer ?
#
loop_
_entity_poly.entity_id
_entity_poly.type
_entity_poly.pdbx_seq_one_letter_code
_entity_poly.pdbx_strand_id
1 'polypeptide(L)'
;MTFPKSPRLPLMLLLAMSSFAMTGLIRAANPNTSDFSGIWRLNDQQSDSPSDIAARLRAERKREQPVQLPASAASTGAPSTSQTSGQHGGHVGGHGMGGGTGGGGMSGGHGHGGGRGHAKAPTSDNGAAPPDAPPPLLENDSLLNVQQDAKGIRVVLGDKDQLDSRLDGFARQSLNGGAMVSSQMTAAGMQITMQFDGDVRLQQDWAQSPDGHHLIVTETWTTPAVQQPIVFKRSYDRLDI
;
A
#
# COMPACT_ATOMS: atom_id res chain seq x y z
N MET A 1 74.05 18.99 -12.30
CA MET A 1 74.67 20.31 -12.54
C MET A 1 74.54 20.60 -14.04
N THR A 2 73.47 21.30 -14.46
CA THR A 2 73.41 22.74 -14.86
C THR A 2 74.21 23.01 -16.13
N PHE A 3 73.62 23.35 -17.29
CA PHE A 3 72.96 24.62 -17.70
C PHE A 3 72.46 24.47 -19.17
N PRO A 4 71.84 25.45 -19.85
CA PRO A 4 70.92 26.54 -19.46
C PRO A 4 69.70 26.67 -20.40
N LYS A 5 68.97 27.76 -20.16
CA LYS A 5 67.63 28.18 -20.60
C LYS A 5 67.68 29.19 -21.77
N SER A 6 66.55 29.30 -22.50
CA SER A 6 66.02 30.49 -23.24
C SER A 6 66.39 30.61 -24.75
N PRO A 7 65.74 31.48 -25.56
CA PRO A 7 64.33 31.93 -25.64
C PRO A 7 63.80 32.05 -27.11
N ARG A 8 62.52 32.44 -27.27
CA ARG A 8 61.95 33.45 -28.22
C ARG A 8 60.71 32.99 -29.05
N LEU A 9 59.60 33.68 -28.75
CA LEU A 9 58.39 33.91 -29.56
C LEU A 9 58.71 34.67 -30.86
N PRO A 10 57.88 34.56 -31.92
CA PRO A 10 56.74 35.47 -32.13
C PRO A 10 55.47 34.72 -32.61
N LEU A 11 54.28 34.95 -32.02
CA LEU A 11 53.30 35.97 -32.42
C LEU A 11 53.20 36.20 -33.94
N MET A 12 52.32 35.43 -34.60
CA MET A 12 51.73 35.79 -35.89
C MET A 12 50.23 35.45 -35.84
N LEU A 13 49.44 36.52 -35.75
CA LEU A 13 47.99 36.56 -35.79
C LEU A 13 47.59 36.94 -37.22
N LEU A 14 46.89 36.07 -37.94
CA LEU A 14 46.14 36.36 -39.18
C LEU A 14 45.16 35.18 -39.39
N LEU A 15 43.95 35.22 -38.86
CA LEU A 15 42.72 35.85 -39.38
C LEU A 15 42.29 35.35 -40.79
N ALA A 16 41.03 34.90 -40.86
CA ALA A 16 40.19 34.63 -42.04
C ALA A 16 40.28 33.18 -42.60
N MET A 17 39.23 32.38 -42.83
CA MET A 17 37.78 32.60 -42.91
C MET A 17 36.98 31.31 -42.63
N SER A 18 35.86 31.48 -41.92
CA SER A 18 34.53 30.95 -42.24
C SER A 18 34.39 29.50 -42.72
N SER A 19 34.04 28.60 -41.80
CA SER A 19 33.13 27.50 -42.11
C SER A 19 31.90 27.62 -41.21
N PHE A 20 30.79 27.95 -41.86
CA PHE A 20 29.44 27.97 -41.33
C PHE A 20 28.95 26.54 -41.06
N ALA A 21 28.08 26.43 -40.05
CA ALA A 21 27.14 25.34 -39.78
C ALA A 21 27.74 24.02 -39.25
N MET A 22 27.23 23.37 -38.21
CA MET A 22 25.96 23.51 -37.50
C MET A 22 26.25 23.56 -36.01
N THR A 23 25.93 24.67 -35.34
CA THR A 23 25.37 24.57 -34.00
C THR A 23 24.05 23.82 -34.20
N GLY A 24 24.11 22.50 -34.02
CA GLY A 24 22.91 21.76 -33.68
C GLY A 24 22.34 22.47 -32.48
N LEU A 25 21.28 23.24 -32.68
CA LEU A 25 20.27 23.43 -31.66
C LEU A 25 19.88 22.00 -31.29
N ILE A 26 20.57 21.43 -30.30
CA ILE A 26 19.95 20.52 -29.38
C ILE A 26 18.91 21.42 -28.74
N ARG A 27 17.78 21.56 -29.42
CA ARG A 27 16.49 21.73 -28.80
C ARG A 27 16.52 20.62 -27.77
N ALA A 28 16.79 20.97 -26.51
CA ALA A 28 16.31 20.17 -25.42
C ALA A 28 14.84 19.97 -25.78
N ALA A 29 14.49 18.78 -26.24
CA ALA A 29 13.11 18.36 -26.17
C ALA A 29 12.79 18.63 -24.71
N ASN A 30 11.88 19.59 -24.47
CA ASN A 30 11.32 19.76 -23.15
C ASN A 30 11.02 18.33 -22.67
N PRO A 31 11.47 17.91 -21.48
CA PRO A 31 10.99 16.65 -20.95
C PRO A 31 9.48 16.77 -21.09
N ASN A 32 8.85 15.87 -21.86
CA ASN A 32 7.40 15.81 -21.90
C ASN A 32 7.00 15.83 -20.43
N THR A 33 6.46 16.95 -19.97
CA THR A 33 5.99 17.06 -18.60
C THR A 33 4.80 16.14 -18.63
N SER A 34 5.00 14.90 -18.17
CA SER A 34 3.98 13.86 -18.27
C SER A 34 2.68 14.45 -17.75
N ASP A 35 1.69 14.51 -18.62
CA ASP A 35 0.38 15.04 -18.30
C ASP A 35 -0.51 13.84 -17.97
N PHE A 36 -0.79 13.69 -16.68
CA PHE A 36 -1.62 12.61 -16.18
C PHE A 36 -3.11 12.98 -16.21
N SER A 37 -3.47 14.16 -16.73
CA SER A 37 -4.86 14.59 -16.86
C SER A 37 -5.67 13.64 -17.73
N GLY A 38 -6.88 13.31 -17.28
CA GLY A 38 -7.81 12.45 -18.00
C GLY A 38 -8.71 11.65 -17.08
N ILE A 39 -9.59 10.86 -17.69
CA ILE A 39 -10.45 9.92 -16.97
C ILE A 39 -9.85 8.52 -17.15
N TRP A 40 -9.42 7.92 -16.04
CA TRP A 40 -8.74 6.65 -16.00
C TRP A 40 -9.64 5.60 -15.36
N ARG A 41 -9.91 4.51 -16.07
CA ARG A 41 -10.65 3.37 -15.54
C ARG A 41 -9.70 2.25 -15.20
N LEU A 42 -9.86 1.66 -14.03
CA LEU A 42 -9.09 0.49 -13.64
C LEU A 42 -9.28 -0.64 -14.65
N ASN A 43 -8.16 -1.27 -14.99
CA ASN A 43 -8.09 -2.51 -15.74
C ASN A 43 -7.78 -3.64 -14.77
N ASP A 44 -8.83 -4.31 -14.28
CA ASP A 44 -8.71 -5.42 -13.31
C ASP A 44 -7.87 -6.58 -13.83
N GLN A 45 -7.87 -6.81 -15.15
CA GLN A 45 -7.13 -7.93 -15.76
C GLN A 45 -5.62 -7.72 -15.71
N GLN A 46 -5.16 -6.46 -15.66
CA GLN A 46 -3.75 -6.10 -15.62
C GLN A 46 -3.31 -5.59 -14.24
N SER A 47 -4.22 -5.57 -13.27
CA SER A 47 -3.98 -5.10 -11.91
C SER A 47 -3.84 -6.27 -10.94
N ASP A 48 -3.13 -6.05 -9.84
CA ASP A 48 -3.21 -6.94 -8.70
C ASP A 48 -4.63 -6.86 -8.11
N SER A 49 -5.24 -8.02 -7.85
CA SER A 49 -6.60 -8.07 -7.29
C SER A 49 -6.59 -7.79 -5.77
N PRO A 50 -7.70 -7.29 -5.20
CA PRO A 50 -7.81 -7.14 -3.75
C PRO A 50 -7.52 -8.44 -2.98
N SER A 51 -7.89 -9.59 -3.55
CA SER A 51 -7.64 -10.90 -2.95
C SER A 51 -6.15 -11.25 -2.91
N ASP A 52 -5.38 -10.88 -3.94
CA ASP A 52 -3.93 -11.10 -4.00
C ASP A 52 -3.21 -10.21 -2.98
N ILE A 53 -3.63 -8.95 -2.87
CA ILE A 53 -3.07 -8.01 -1.90
C ILE A 53 -3.32 -8.51 -0.47
N ALA A 54 -4.56 -8.95 -0.18
CA ALA A 54 -4.89 -9.52 1.12
C ALA A 54 -4.14 -10.84 1.39
N ALA A 55 -3.90 -11.66 0.37
CA ALA A 55 -3.09 -12.87 0.50
C ALA A 55 -1.63 -12.55 0.82
N ARG A 56 -1.04 -11.52 0.18
CA ARG A 56 0.32 -11.03 0.50
C ARG A 56 0.41 -10.55 1.94
N LEU A 57 -0.55 -9.75 2.40
CA LEU A 57 -0.60 -9.29 3.79
C LEU A 57 -0.63 -10.46 4.79
N ARG A 58 -1.51 -11.45 4.57
CA ARG A 58 -1.60 -12.63 5.45
C ARG A 58 -0.33 -13.47 5.42
N ALA A 59 0.29 -13.64 4.24
CA ALA A 59 1.54 -14.36 4.11
C ALA A 59 2.67 -13.68 4.88
N GLU A 60 2.76 -12.35 4.83
CA GLU A 60 3.75 -11.57 5.58
C GLU A 60 3.51 -11.67 7.08
N ARG A 61 2.27 -11.50 7.54
CA ARG A 61 1.93 -11.67 8.96
C ARG A 61 2.27 -13.07 9.48
N LYS A 62 2.03 -14.10 8.68
CA LYS A 62 2.40 -15.48 9.05
C LYS A 62 3.92 -15.66 9.14
N ARG A 63 4.70 -14.96 8.30
CA ARG A 63 6.17 -14.97 8.35
C ARG A 63 6.69 -14.29 9.62
N GLU A 64 6.03 -13.22 10.05
CA GLU A 64 6.42 -12.45 11.23
C GLU A 64 5.87 -13.00 12.55
N GLN A 65 4.89 -13.90 12.51
CA GLN A 65 4.40 -14.57 13.71
C GLN A 65 5.53 -15.37 14.37
N PRO A 66 5.78 -15.15 15.68
CA PRO A 66 6.69 -16.01 16.41
C PRO A 66 6.15 -17.43 16.32
N VAL A 67 6.99 -18.37 15.90
CA VAL A 67 6.69 -19.80 16.03
C VAL A 67 6.50 -20.05 17.52
N GLN A 68 5.25 -20.15 17.97
CA GLN A 68 4.95 -20.71 19.27
C GLN A 68 5.46 -22.15 19.23
N LEU A 69 6.66 -22.35 19.77
CA LEU A 69 7.19 -23.67 20.09
C LEU A 69 6.06 -24.38 20.86
N PRO A 70 5.65 -25.60 20.46
CA PRO A 70 4.64 -26.33 21.21
C PRO A 70 5.13 -26.37 22.65
N ALA A 71 4.30 -25.85 23.57
CA ALA A 71 4.59 -25.94 24.99
C ALA A 71 4.87 -27.41 25.28
N SER A 72 6.13 -27.75 25.55
CA SER A 72 6.49 -29.07 26.05
C SER A 72 5.54 -29.35 27.18
N ALA A 73 4.72 -30.39 27.02
CA ALA A 73 3.82 -30.84 28.07
C ALA A 73 4.69 -31.10 29.31
N ALA A 74 4.72 -30.15 30.24
CA ALA A 74 5.27 -30.34 31.55
C ALA A 74 4.30 -31.27 32.26
N SER A 75 4.46 -32.58 32.00
CA SER A 75 3.85 -33.62 32.81
C SER A 75 4.29 -33.38 34.24
N THR A 76 3.35 -32.93 35.07
CA THR A 76 3.41 -32.97 36.53
C THR A 76 3.51 -34.42 36.98
N GLY A 77 4.72 -34.98 36.94
CA GLY A 77 5.07 -36.26 37.53
C GLY A 77 5.76 -36.03 38.86
N ALA A 78 4.99 -35.81 39.93
CA ALA A 78 5.51 -35.95 41.27
C ALA A 78 5.74 -37.46 41.53
N PRO A 79 6.94 -37.90 42.00
CA PRO A 79 7.13 -39.29 42.38
C PRO A 79 6.51 -39.51 43.76
N SER A 80 5.34 -40.16 43.82
CA SER A 80 4.83 -40.75 45.06
C SER A 80 5.37 -42.17 45.21
N THR A 81 6.35 -42.33 46.08
CA THR A 81 6.76 -43.60 46.66
C THR A 81 5.65 -44.16 47.54
N SER A 82 5.10 -45.34 47.23
CA SER A 82 4.93 -46.45 48.19
C SER A 82 4.14 -47.63 47.59
N GLN A 83 4.53 -48.81 48.07
CA GLN A 83 4.13 -50.17 47.73
C GLN A 83 2.61 -50.42 47.80
N THR A 84 2.10 -51.37 47.01
CA THR A 84 1.52 -52.66 47.49
C THR A 84 0.98 -53.49 46.30
N SER A 85 1.13 -54.81 46.44
CA SER A 85 0.83 -55.95 45.58
C SER A 85 -0.63 -56.16 45.07
N GLY A 86 -0.77 -56.90 43.96
CA GLY A 86 -1.97 -57.65 43.53
C GLY A 86 -2.27 -57.44 42.04
N GLN A 87 -2.03 -58.35 41.09
CA GLN A 87 -2.56 -59.70 40.84
C GLN A 87 -4.02 -59.72 40.31
N HIS A 88 -4.18 -60.34 39.11
CA HIS A 88 -5.41 -60.61 38.33
C HIS A 88 -5.99 -59.41 37.55
N GLY A 89 -6.59 -59.52 36.36
CA GLY A 89 -7.09 -60.60 35.51
C GLY A 89 -7.87 -59.94 34.35
N GLY A 90 -8.17 -60.64 33.27
CA GLY A 90 -8.67 -60.09 31.98
C GLY A 90 -10.13 -59.59 31.93
N HIS A 91 -10.75 -59.78 30.75
CA HIS A 91 -12.08 -59.34 30.24
C HIS A 91 -11.97 -58.09 29.33
N VAL A 92 -12.09 -58.14 28.00
CA VAL A 92 -13.16 -58.63 27.09
C VAL A 92 -14.48 -57.87 27.24
N GLY A 93 -14.80 -57.08 26.20
CA GLY A 93 -16.17 -56.92 25.67
C GLY A 93 -17.07 -55.87 26.31
N GLY A 94 -17.77 -55.10 25.48
CA GLY A 94 -18.90 -54.29 25.93
C GLY A 94 -19.41 -53.30 24.88
N HIS A 95 -20.33 -53.74 24.02
CA HIS A 95 -21.23 -52.86 23.27
C HIS A 95 -22.10 -52.02 24.21
N GLY A 96 -22.37 -50.76 23.84
CA GLY A 96 -23.32 -49.91 24.54
C GLY A 96 -23.94 -48.88 23.59
N MET A 97 -25.10 -49.22 23.04
CA MET A 97 -26.08 -48.30 22.47
C MET A 97 -26.81 -47.55 23.60
N GLY A 98 -27.16 -46.28 23.36
CA GLY A 98 -28.05 -45.46 24.20
C GLY A 98 -27.73 -43.98 23.96
N GLY A 99 -28.60 -43.15 23.40
CA GLY A 99 -30.00 -42.96 23.73
C GLY A 99 -30.09 -41.81 24.74
N GLY A 100 -30.60 -40.64 24.34
CA GLY A 100 -30.63 -39.49 25.25
C GLY A 100 -31.20 -38.21 24.65
N THR A 101 -32.52 -38.12 24.68
CA THR A 101 -33.35 -36.91 24.63
C THR A 101 -32.99 -35.87 25.70
N GLY A 102 -33.13 -34.58 25.37
CA GLY A 102 -33.22 -33.47 26.32
C GLY A 102 -33.04 -32.15 25.58
N GLY A 103 -34.07 -31.35 25.35
CA GLY A 103 -34.60 -30.37 26.31
C GLY A 103 -33.84 -29.05 26.07
N GLY A 104 -34.42 -27.99 25.54
CA GLY A 104 -35.61 -27.30 26.01
C GLY A 104 -35.16 -25.97 26.63
N GLY A 105 -35.64 -24.84 26.10
CA GLY A 105 -35.47 -23.51 26.73
C GLY A 105 -35.03 -22.40 25.78
N MET A 106 -35.97 -21.82 25.03
CA MET A 106 -35.77 -20.51 24.40
C MET A 106 -36.59 -19.48 25.20
N SER A 107 -35.87 -18.74 26.03
CA SER A 107 -36.34 -17.57 26.76
C SER A 107 -36.63 -16.43 25.80
N GLY A 108 -37.90 -16.04 25.71
CA GLY A 108 -38.34 -14.81 25.05
C GLY A 108 -38.05 -13.59 25.92
N GLY A 109 -37.37 -12.61 25.34
CA GLY A 109 -37.27 -11.24 25.86
C GLY A 109 -37.91 -10.30 24.84
N HIS A 110 -39.06 -9.73 25.15
CA HIS A 110 -39.67 -8.62 24.42
C HIS A 110 -39.99 -7.54 25.45
N GLY A 111 -39.29 -6.41 25.36
CA GLY A 111 -39.52 -5.28 26.25
C GLY A 111 -38.80 -4.01 25.79
N HIS A 112 -39.61 -2.99 25.51
CA HIS A 112 -39.31 -1.56 25.41
C HIS A 112 -38.50 -1.11 24.19
N GLY A 113 -38.78 0.01 23.54
CA GLY A 113 -39.61 1.17 23.85
C GLY A 113 -39.16 2.27 22.90
N GLY A 114 -40.08 3.07 22.37
CA GLY A 114 -39.78 4.11 21.38
C GLY A 114 -38.91 5.24 21.94
N GLY A 115 -38.11 5.83 21.05
CA GLY A 115 -37.34 7.04 21.34
C GLY A 115 -36.69 7.59 20.07
N ARG A 116 -37.23 8.70 19.56
CA ARG A 116 -36.56 9.56 18.57
C ARG A 116 -35.32 10.17 19.22
N GLY A 117 -34.19 10.18 18.53
CA GLY A 117 -33.06 11.02 18.92
C GLY A 117 -31.70 10.45 18.55
N HIS A 118 -31.00 11.20 17.69
CA HIS A 118 -29.58 11.12 17.39
C HIS A 118 -29.10 9.89 16.62
N ALA A 119 -28.85 10.12 15.32
CA ALA A 119 -27.78 9.43 14.62
C ALA A 119 -26.52 9.51 15.50
N LYS A 120 -26.15 8.38 16.12
CA LYS A 120 -24.85 8.24 16.75
C LYS A 120 -23.82 8.48 15.66
N ALA A 121 -23.07 9.57 15.80
CA ALA A 121 -21.75 9.65 15.20
C ALA A 121 -21.01 8.34 15.53
N PRO A 122 -20.31 7.71 14.57
CA PRO A 122 -19.45 6.60 14.91
C PRO A 122 -18.48 7.13 15.97
N THR A 123 -18.53 6.51 17.14
CA THR A 123 -17.55 6.71 18.20
C THR A 123 -16.17 6.51 17.57
N SER A 124 -15.35 7.57 17.58
CA SER A 124 -13.90 7.45 17.41
C SER A 124 -13.36 6.65 18.58
N ASP A 125 -13.48 5.33 18.48
CA ASP A 125 -12.46 4.48 19.05
C ASP A 125 -11.19 4.83 18.28
N ASN A 126 -10.15 5.28 19.00
CA ASN A 126 -8.76 5.26 18.54
C ASN A 126 -8.29 3.80 18.38
N GLY A 127 -9.10 2.99 17.70
CA GLY A 127 -8.87 1.59 17.43
C GLY A 127 -7.91 1.50 16.27
N ALA A 128 -6.73 0.91 16.52
CA ALA A 128 -5.85 0.46 15.47
C ALA A 128 -6.67 -0.19 14.36
N ALA A 129 -6.36 0.15 13.09
CA ALA A 129 -7.04 -0.44 11.95
C ALA A 129 -7.10 -1.97 12.12
N PRO A 130 -8.23 -2.63 11.80
CA PRO A 130 -8.33 -4.07 11.85
C PRO A 130 -7.11 -4.70 11.18
N PRO A 131 -6.53 -5.79 11.72
CA PRO A 131 -5.27 -6.33 11.20
C PRO A 131 -5.35 -6.72 9.72
N ASP A 132 -6.55 -6.97 9.19
CA ASP A 132 -6.86 -7.30 7.80
C ASP A 132 -7.56 -6.16 7.03
N ALA A 133 -7.50 -4.92 7.51
CA ALA A 133 -8.04 -3.78 6.76
C ALA A 133 -7.35 -3.68 5.38
N PRO A 134 -8.09 -3.41 4.29
CA PRO A 134 -7.49 -3.23 2.98
C PRO A 134 -6.57 -2.00 2.96
N PRO A 135 -5.64 -1.91 1.98
CA PRO A 135 -4.94 -0.67 1.70
C PRO A 135 -5.95 0.48 1.52
N PRO A 136 -5.63 1.69 1.98
CA PRO A 136 -6.45 2.86 1.70
C PRO A 136 -6.71 3.03 0.21
N LEU A 137 -7.87 3.60 -0.13
CA LEU A 137 -8.34 3.90 -1.49
C LEU A 137 -8.64 2.69 -2.40
N LEU A 138 -8.18 1.48 -2.06
CA LEU A 138 -8.32 0.30 -2.92
C LEU A 138 -9.77 -0.01 -3.32
N GLU A 139 -10.75 0.27 -2.45
CA GLU A 139 -12.17 0.04 -2.76
C GLU A 139 -12.75 1.08 -3.73
N ASN A 140 -12.15 2.28 -3.78
CA ASN A 140 -12.69 3.46 -4.45
C ASN A 140 -11.84 3.90 -5.66
N ASP A 141 -10.77 3.18 -5.97
CA ASP A 141 -9.82 3.50 -7.04
C ASP A 141 -10.26 3.06 -8.44
N SER A 142 -11.43 2.41 -8.58
CA SER A 142 -11.91 1.88 -9.88
C SER A 142 -11.99 2.92 -11.01
N LEU A 143 -12.12 4.20 -10.66
CA LEU A 143 -12.12 5.34 -11.57
C LEU A 143 -11.34 6.50 -10.97
N LEU A 144 -10.43 7.09 -11.73
CA LEU A 144 -9.70 8.31 -11.38
C LEU A 144 -10.05 9.41 -12.39
N ASN A 145 -10.55 10.54 -11.92
CA ASN A 145 -10.64 11.75 -12.73
C ASN A 145 -9.52 12.70 -12.32
N VAL A 146 -8.52 12.83 -13.18
CA VAL A 146 -7.28 13.55 -12.92
C VAL A 146 -7.29 14.88 -13.67
N GLN A 147 -7.02 15.95 -12.94
CA GLN A 147 -6.75 17.28 -13.48
C GLN A 147 -5.37 17.70 -13.00
N GLN A 148 -4.47 18.00 -13.93
CA GLN A 148 -3.13 18.44 -13.62
C GLN A 148 -2.86 19.80 -14.27
N ASP A 149 -2.16 20.66 -13.54
CA ASP A 149 -1.57 21.87 -14.09
C ASP A 149 -0.09 21.98 -13.70
N ALA A 150 0.54 23.10 -14.02
CA ALA A 150 1.96 23.31 -13.71
C ALA A 150 2.28 23.38 -12.20
N LYS A 151 1.28 23.55 -11.33
CA LYS A 151 1.43 23.75 -9.88
C LYS A 151 0.96 22.55 -9.08
N GLY A 152 0.01 21.78 -9.57
CA GLY A 152 -0.66 20.77 -8.78
C GLY A 152 -1.41 19.73 -9.58
N ILE A 153 -1.95 18.79 -8.81
CA ILE A 153 -2.81 17.71 -9.26
C ILE A 153 -4.05 17.68 -8.38
N ARG A 154 -5.19 17.43 -9.02
CA ARG A 154 -6.45 17.05 -8.41
C ARG A 154 -6.86 15.69 -8.94
N VAL A 155 -7.19 14.77 -8.06
CA VAL A 155 -7.75 13.45 -8.40
C VAL A 155 -9.07 13.29 -7.68
N VAL A 156 -10.13 13.01 -8.42
CA VAL A 156 -11.43 12.62 -7.87
C VAL A 156 -11.59 11.11 -8.04
N LEU A 157 -11.81 10.41 -6.93
CA LEU A 157 -12.00 8.96 -6.85
C LEU A 157 -13.46 8.57 -7.10
N GLY A 158 -13.75 7.27 -7.21
CA GLY A 158 -15.08 6.76 -7.52
C GLY A 158 -16.15 7.08 -6.46
N ASP A 159 -15.74 7.19 -5.21
CA ASP A 159 -16.58 7.60 -4.06
C ASP A 159 -16.72 9.13 -3.91
N LYS A 160 -16.07 9.90 -4.80
CA LYS A 160 -15.95 11.36 -4.80
C LYS A 160 -14.99 11.92 -3.74
N ASP A 161 -14.19 11.07 -3.09
CA ASP A 161 -13.05 11.56 -2.33
C ASP A 161 -12.07 12.27 -3.28
N GLN A 162 -11.50 13.36 -2.78
CA GLN A 162 -10.69 14.25 -3.59
C GLN A 162 -9.30 14.41 -3.01
N LEU A 163 -8.31 14.01 -3.81
CA LEU A 163 -6.91 14.32 -3.58
C LEU A 163 -6.60 15.64 -4.28
N ASP A 164 -6.29 16.68 -3.52
CA ASP A 164 -5.61 17.89 -3.99
C ASP A 164 -4.17 17.92 -3.46
N SER A 165 -3.20 18.14 -4.35
CA SER A 165 -1.79 18.29 -3.95
C SER A 165 -1.05 19.24 -4.89
N ARG A 166 -0.03 19.94 -4.36
CA ARG A 166 0.90 20.67 -5.23
C ARG A 166 2.07 19.77 -5.59
N LEU A 167 2.66 20.01 -6.75
CA LEU A 167 3.82 19.29 -7.26
C LEU A 167 5.13 19.86 -6.68
N ASP A 168 5.13 20.16 -5.38
CA ASP A 168 6.25 20.80 -4.66
C ASP A 168 6.88 19.90 -3.57
N GLY A 169 6.39 18.65 -3.45
CA GLY A 169 6.90 17.67 -2.48
C GLY A 169 6.48 17.95 -1.02
N PHE A 170 5.78 19.04 -0.73
CA PHE A 170 5.34 19.36 0.63
C PHE A 170 4.00 18.71 0.96
N ALA A 171 3.93 18.05 2.11
CA ALA A 171 2.72 17.40 2.59
C ALA A 171 1.66 18.43 3.00
N ARG A 172 0.42 18.23 2.55
CA ARG A 172 -0.76 19.05 2.91
C ARG A 172 -1.97 18.16 3.13
N GLN A 173 -2.90 18.62 3.97
CA GLN A 173 -4.13 17.88 4.20
C GLN A 173 -4.97 17.77 2.91
N SER A 174 -5.46 16.57 2.63
CA SER A 174 -6.18 16.21 1.41
C SER A 174 -7.12 15.03 1.68
N LEU A 175 -7.76 14.46 0.64
CA LEU A 175 -8.67 13.31 0.76
C LEU A 175 -9.77 13.58 1.80
N ASN A 176 -10.45 14.72 1.65
CA ASN A 176 -11.49 15.20 2.57
C ASN A 176 -11.05 15.30 4.04
N GLY A 177 -9.75 15.48 4.28
CA GLY A 177 -9.16 15.57 5.60
C GLY A 177 -8.55 14.27 6.13
N GLY A 178 -8.72 13.15 5.41
CA GLY A 178 -8.31 11.82 5.85
C GLY A 178 -6.81 11.51 5.67
N ALA A 179 -6.05 12.36 5.00
CA ALA A 179 -4.61 12.15 4.84
C ALA A 179 -3.79 13.44 4.68
N MET A 180 -2.51 13.35 5.04
CA MET A 180 -1.48 14.29 4.60
C MET A 180 -0.86 13.79 3.31
N VAL A 181 -0.93 14.58 2.24
CA VAL A 181 -0.52 14.20 0.88
C VAL A 181 0.56 15.12 0.35
N SER A 182 1.65 14.54 -0.16
CA SER A 182 2.66 15.24 -0.95
C SER A 182 2.75 14.63 -2.34
N SER A 183 2.99 15.47 -3.35
CA SER A 183 3.20 15.02 -4.74
C SER A 183 4.40 15.72 -5.34
N GLN A 184 5.12 15.01 -6.21
CA GLN A 184 6.26 15.56 -6.94
C GLN A 184 6.43 14.87 -8.29
N MET A 185 6.95 15.62 -9.27
CA MET A 185 7.44 15.03 -10.52
C MET A 185 8.85 14.49 -10.31
N THR A 186 9.09 13.29 -10.84
CA THR A 186 10.38 12.60 -10.84
C THR A 186 10.81 12.35 -12.29
N ALA A 187 12.03 11.83 -12.49
CA ALA A 187 12.48 11.43 -13.82
C ALA A 187 11.66 10.27 -14.42
N ALA A 188 11.00 9.46 -13.58
CA ALA A 188 10.23 8.28 -13.99
C ALA A 188 8.73 8.56 -14.19
N GLY A 189 8.22 9.70 -13.70
CA GLY A 189 6.79 10.01 -13.68
C GLY A 189 6.41 10.79 -12.43
N MET A 190 5.20 10.60 -11.91
CA MET A 190 4.73 11.28 -10.70
C MET A 190 4.84 10.37 -9.48
N GLN A 191 5.27 10.92 -8.35
CA GLN A 191 5.22 10.24 -7.07
C GLN A 191 4.24 10.97 -6.14
N ILE A 192 3.35 10.21 -5.52
CA ILE A 192 2.38 10.68 -4.53
C ILE A 192 2.62 9.90 -3.24
N THR A 193 2.79 10.59 -2.12
CA THR A 193 2.84 9.97 -0.79
C THR A 193 1.65 10.44 0.02
N MET A 194 0.93 9.50 0.61
CA MET A 194 -0.24 9.72 1.46
C MET A 194 0.03 9.12 2.84
N GLN A 195 -0.05 9.95 3.88
CA GLN A 195 0.04 9.54 5.28
C GLN A 195 -1.35 9.64 5.90
N PHE A 196 -1.86 8.50 6.35
CA PHE A 196 -3.13 8.37 7.07
C PHE A 196 -2.85 8.25 8.58
N ASP A 197 -3.92 8.21 9.37
CA ASP A 197 -3.83 7.94 10.81
C ASP A 197 -3.27 6.53 11.10
N GLY A 198 -2.71 6.34 12.29
CA GLY A 198 -2.31 5.01 12.79
C GLY A 198 -1.12 4.38 12.06
N ASP A 199 -0.10 5.17 11.70
CA ASP A 199 1.12 4.74 11.01
C ASP A 199 0.88 4.08 9.64
N VAL A 200 -0.27 4.33 9.02
CA VAL A 200 -0.60 3.84 7.68
C VAL A 200 -0.10 4.83 6.64
N ARG A 201 0.71 4.35 5.69
CA ARG A 201 1.22 5.14 4.57
C ARG A 201 0.99 4.41 3.26
N LEU A 202 0.58 5.16 2.24
CA LEU A 202 0.47 4.68 0.86
C LEU A 202 1.33 5.58 -0.03
N GLN A 203 2.36 5.01 -0.66
CA GLN A 203 3.12 5.67 -1.71
C GLN A 203 2.67 5.12 -3.06
N GLN A 204 2.45 6.01 -4.02
CA GLN A 204 2.10 5.67 -5.39
C GLN A 204 3.13 6.27 -6.35
N ASP A 205 3.67 5.44 -7.23
CA ASP A 205 4.56 5.83 -8.31
C ASP A 205 3.84 5.60 -9.65
N TRP A 206 3.56 6.70 -10.35
CA TRP A 206 2.71 6.77 -11.54
C TRP A 206 3.57 6.86 -12.79
N ALA A 207 3.35 5.96 -13.74
CA ALA A 207 3.99 5.94 -15.05
C ALA A 207 2.93 5.81 -16.15
N GLN A 208 2.98 6.72 -17.13
CA GLN A 208 2.10 6.70 -18.28
C GLN A 208 2.79 6.02 -19.47
N SER A 209 2.04 5.26 -20.27
CA SER A 209 2.55 4.69 -21.52
C SER A 209 2.92 5.80 -22.52
N PRO A 210 3.86 5.55 -23.46
CA PRO A 210 4.27 6.55 -24.44
C PRO A 210 3.15 7.07 -25.34
N ASP A 211 2.11 6.26 -25.53
CA ASP A 211 0.91 6.62 -26.31
C ASP A 211 -0.12 7.43 -25.50
N GLY A 212 0.03 7.50 -24.17
CA GLY A 212 -0.88 8.22 -23.28
C GLY A 212 -2.20 7.47 -22.97
N HIS A 213 -2.35 6.23 -23.42
CA HIS A 213 -3.58 5.44 -23.26
C HIS A 213 -3.64 4.64 -21.96
N HIS A 214 -2.49 4.33 -21.36
CA HIS A 214 -2.39 3.50 -20.17
C HIS A 214 -1.64 4.21 -19.05
N LEU A 215 -2.12 4.02 -17.83
CA LEU A 215 -1.47 4.49 -16.61
C LEU A 215 -1.19 3.28 -15.71
N ILE A 216 0.07 3.12 -15.31
CA ILE A 216 0.50 2.14 -14.33
C ILE A 216 0.83 2.87 -13.03
N VAL A 217 0.18 2.44 -11.96
CA VAL A 217 0.42 2.91 -10.60
C VAL A 217 1.01 1.77 -9.80
N THR A 218 2.26 1.93 -9.37
CA THR A 218 2.90 1.01 -8.42
C THR A 218 2.70 1.56 -7.02
N GLU A 219 2.12 0.76 -6.14
CA GLU A 219 1.74 1.16 -4.80
C GLU A 219 2.58 0.43 -3.77
N THR A 220 3.09 1.17 -2.79
CA THR A 220 3.77 0.65 -1.61
C THR A 220 2.96 1.02 -0.39
N TRP A 221 2.36 0.02 0.24
CA TRP A 221 1.52 0.15 1.42
C TRP A 221 2.28 -0.26 2.68
N THR A 222 2.46 0.69 3.58
CA THR A 222 2.99 0.49 4.93
C THR A 222 1.84 0.51 5.92
N THR A 223 1.77 -0.49 6.79
CA THR A 223 0.72 -0.66 7.80
C THR A 223 1.33 -1.23 9.08
N PRO A 224 0.81 -0.89 10.28
CA PRO A 224 1.30 -1.47 11.53
C PRO A 224 1.06 -2.99 11.66
N ALA A 225 0.27 -3.59 10.76
CA ALA A 225 -0.04 -5.02 10.80
C ALA A 225 1.15 -5.94 10.45
N VAL A 226 2.17 -5.41 9.76
CA VAL A 226 3.38 -6.12 9.30
C VAL A 226 4.57 -5.15 9.27
N GLN A 227 5.79 -5.65 9.42
CA GLN A 227 7.01 -4.83 9.35
C GLN A 227 7.40 -4.51 7.91
N GLN A 228 7.19 -5.45 6.99
CA GLN A 228 7.51 -5.25 5.57
C GLN A 228 6.34 -4.58 4.82
N PRO A 229 6.60 -3.53 4.03
CA PRO A 229 5.58 -2.94 3.16
C PRO A 229 5.05 -3.93 2.13
N ILE A 230 3.77 -3.83 1.80
CA ILE A 230 3.13 -4.61 0.73
C ILE A 230 3.16 -3.79 -0.55
N VAL A 231 3.79 -4.34 -1.60
CA VAL A 231 3.85 -3.71 -2.93
C VAL A 231 2.84 -4.36 -3.86
N PHE A 232 2.10 -3.55 -4.61
CA PHE A 232 1.14 -4.01 -5.61
C PHE A 232 1.01 -3.03 -6.78
N LYS A 233 0.39 -3.49 -7.87
CA LYS A 233 0.25 -2.72 -9.10
C LYS A 233 -1.22 -2.52 -9.47
N ARG A 234 -1.59 -1.32 -9.88
CA ARG A 234 -2.86 -0.97 -10.51
C ARG A 234 -2.60 -0.45 -11.91
N SER A 235 -3.33 -0.96 -12.90
CA SER A 235 -3.23 -0.56 -14.30
C SER A 235 -4.56 0.07 -14.70
N TYR A 236 -4.51 1.17 -15.44
CA TYR A 236 -5.67 1.93 -15.86
C TYR A 236 -5.66 2.20 -17.36
N ASP A 237 -6.84 2.19 -17.95
CA ASP A 237 -7.09 2.58 -19.34
C ASP A 237 -7.78 3.94 -19.37
N ARG A 238 -7.33 4.80 -20.28
CA ARG A 238 -7.92 6.12 -20.49
C ARG A 238 -9.27 6.02 -21.20
N LEU A 239 -10.26 6.78 -20.72
CA LEU A 239 -11.65 6.76 -21.23
C LEU A 239 -12.03 7.96 -22.11
N ASP A 240 -11.32 9.08 -22.01
CA ASP A 240 -11.67 10.37 -22.61
C ASP A 240 -10.94 10.64 -23.94
N ILE A 241 -10.65 9.57 -24.68
CA ILE A 241 -9.84 9.54 -25.90
C ILE A 241 -10.59 8.94 -27.08
#